data_AF-A0A261XSY1-F1
#
_entry.id   AF-A0A261XSY1-F1
#
_cell.length_a   1.000
_cell.length_b   1.000
_cell.length_c   1.000
_cell.angle_alpha   90.00
_cell.angle_beta   90.00
_cell.angle_gamma   90.00
#
_symmetry.space_group_name_H-M   'P 1'
#
loop_
_entity.id
_entity.type
_entity.pdbx_description
1 polymer ?
#
loop_
_entity_poly.entity_id
_entity_poly.type
_entity_poly.pdbx_seq_one_letter_code
_entity_poly.pdbx_strand_id
1 'polypeptide(L)'
;MLYKDIPSNIRQYIQVSENDFNACPESVQNILYSQAQEEANYWAQQVPEQQPIDLSSWTWSGHYYERSFLRHRYRDYLYAGSTQSPLVITSENVHALCEKVDEIGADHIPEETWYAYEVTLVTSHGHINASLGNLLGAIIKNTETYNDDSLEITQITIRYTCHDNRIRATSQLHAGSGEGIPIHAGNGFWLLDLFKSKSLCIINCYLLWRWYKDSRVDDIFKNCYKQFCRERDEIRKKVRGKSLSIEKLNQKYPHDYTILFDIGKLQPEDTLNTCTYLYKNGHMFLVAHENYIKDMSCIRTKSKQTFVSKIRPKKVPKFTTEINVMDIESYRDLSEDKYCHTPLMIGHIYQNKYECFKGDDCLSDYLKRITATIDKDTVIWAHNGGRYDFHLLLEDAMKISNSTLDSPIEVLDIHGKYIQMTVHLSNGLKLYFRDSYSLIPSSLDKIAKDFRIKGKLKGDDIDIVNVTRDELLNDEKYVKYNKQDCKLLQQILAMAFFGYNKYNRHVTKVYGKHMIEHVKCLEYNAKASFHEYDDEILVYEKTNVLLEDVNVAVASAITSYGRIHLHKLMNAVEQNNGTVYYVDTDSLITDLKLEEIPSLQHLIGDKLGQLKSELDPDDVIAKAVF
;
A
#
# COMPACT_ATOMS: atom_id res chain seq x y z
N MET A 1 8.75 7.67 -40.76
CA MET A 1 10.05 7.71 -40.04
C MET A 1 9.79 7.53 -38.54
N LEU A 2 10.47 6.63 -37.80
CA LEU A 2 10.28 6.59 -36.35
C LEU A 2 11.24 7.56 -35.66
N TYR A 3 10.83 8.15 -34.53
CA TYR A 3 11.64 9.10 -33.76
C TYR A 3 13.05 8.57 -33.42
N LYS A 4 13.15 7.25 -33.16
CA LYS A 4 14.41 6.55 -32.87
C LYS A 4 15.35 6.40 -34.08
N ASP A 5 14.87 6.64 -35.29
CA ASP A 5 15.66 6.55 -36.52
C ASP A 5 16.32 7.91 -36.85
N ILE A 6 15.94 8.98 -36.14
CA ILE A 6 16.48 10.33 -36.28
C ILE A 6 17.84 10.40 -35.57
N PRO A 7 18.91 11.00 -36.15
CA PRO A 7 20.17 11.23 -35.46
C PRO A 7 20.00 12.00 -34.12
N SER A 8 20.76 11.63 -33.08
CA SER A 8 20.61 12.22 -31.74
C SER A 8 20.82 13.73 -31.72
N ASN A 9 21.76 14.24 -32.51
CA ASN A 9 22.04 15.67 -32.67
C ASN A 9 20.87 16.45 -33.29
N ILE A 10 19.96 15.79 -34.01
CA ILE A 10 18.76 16.40 -34.60
C ILE A 10 17.56 16.28 -33.65
N ARG A 11 17.44 15.18 -32.90
CA ARG A 11 16.28 14.90 -32.03
C ARG A 11 15.97 16.00 -31.02
N GLN A 12 17.02 16.66 -30.51
CA GLN A 12 16.89 17.71 -29.51
C GLN A 12 16.14 18.96 -30.00
N TYR A 13 16.06 19.17 -31.33
CA TYR A 13 15.34 20.29 -31.93
C TYR A 13 13.88 19.94 -32.31
N ILE A 14 13.42 18.72 -32.01
CA ILE A 14 12.02 18.32 -32.27
C ILE A 14 11.15 18.72 -31.09
N GLN A 15 10.26 19.70 -31.29
CA GLN A 15 9.42 20.30 -30.23
C GLN A 15 8.22 19.46 -29.78
N VAL A 16 8.08 18.21 -30.26
CA VAL A 16 6.99 17.30 -29.87
C VAL A 16 7.53 16.06 -29.19
N SER A 17 6.73 15.43 -28.34
CA SER A 17 7.16 14.21 -27.65
C SER A 17 7.39 13.07 -28.65
N GLU A 18 8.19 12.07 -28.28
CA GLU A 18 8.40 10.85 -29.08
C GLU A 18 7.06 10.19 -29.46
N ASN A 19 6.09 10.18 -28.55
CA ASN A 19 4.78 9.59 -28.79
C ASN A 19 3.97 10.38 -29.82
N ASP A 20 4.03 11.71 -29.76
CA ASP A 20 3.31 12.59 -30.68
C ASP A 20 3.96 12.56 -32.07
N PHE A 21 5.30 12.59 -32.15
CA PHE A 21 6.04 12.45 -33.41
C PHE A 21 5.69 11.14 -34.13
N ASN A 22 5.74 10.02 -33.40
CA ASN A 22 5.44 8.70 -33.97
C ASN A 22 3.95 8.54 -34.34
N ALA A 23 3.05 9.34 -33.77
CA ALA A 23 1.62 9.32 -34.08
C ALA A 23 1.24 10.24 -35.26
N CYS A 24 2.10 11.20 -35.63
CA CYS A 24 1.90 12.06 -36.79
C CYS A 24 1.93 11.26 -38.12
N PRO A 25 1.16 11.68 -39.14
CA PRO A 25 1.33 11.19 -40.50
C PRO A 25 2.77 11.39 -41.00
N GLU A 26 3.23 10.54 -41.90
CA GLU A 26 4.60 10.59 -42.44
C GLU A 26 4.97 11.96 -43.04
N SER A 27 4.00 12.62 -43.69
CA SER A 27 4.17 13.98 -44.22
C SER A 27 4.50 15.01 -43.13
N VAL A 28 3.87 14.90 -41.95
CA VAL A 28 4.12 15.79 -40.80
C VAL A 28 5.43 15.44 -40.11
N GLN A 29 5.77 14.15 -40.01
CA GLN A 29 7.07 13.69 -39.50
C GLN A 29 8.22 14.26 -40.33
N ASN A 30 8.09 14.26 -41.66
CA ASN A 30 9.10 14.80 -42.56
C ASN A 30 9.26 16.33 -42.42
N ILE A 31 8.17 17.07 -42.19
CA ILE A 31 8.21 18.51 -41.91
C ILE A 31 8.96 18.78 -40.60
N LEU A 32 8.57 18.10 -39.51
CA LEU A 32 9.20 18.25 -38.21
C LEU A 32 10.70 17.87 -38.24
N TYR A 33 11.05 16.80 -38.96
CA TYR A 33 12.44 16.40 -39.15
C TYR A 33 13.23 17.43 -39.97
N SER A 34 12.67 17.95 -41.06
CA SER A 34 13.32 18.99 -41.89
C SER A 34 13.56 20.27 -41.10
N GLN A 35 12.58 20.72 -40.31
CA GLN A 35 12.72 21.88 -39.43
C GLN A 35 13.81 21.68 -38.39
N ALA A 36 13.82 20.53 -37.71
CA ALA A 36 14.84 20.17 -36.73
C ALA A 36 16.24 20.08 -37.38
N GLN A 37 16.33 19.63 -38.63
CA GLN A 37 17.58 19.55 -39.37
C GLN A 37 18.09 20.93 -39.81
N GLU A 38 17.21 21.83 -40.25
CA GLU A 38 17.54 23.22 -40.55
C GLU A 38 18.04 23.97 -39.30
N GLU A 39 17.37 23.77 -38.17
CA GLU A 39 17.76 24.36 -36.89
C GLU A 39 19.11 23.81 -36.42
N ALA A 40 19.32 22.49 -36.49
CA ALA A 40 20.61 21.87 -36.20
C ALA A 40 21.74 22.43 -37.09
N ASN A 41 21.47 22.63 -38.38
CA ASN A 41 22.45 23.19 -39.32
C ASN A 41 22.71 24.68 -39.07
N TYR A 42 21.68 25.45 -38.73
CA TYR A 42 21.81 26.85 -38.35
C TYR A 42 22.73 26.98 -37.13
N TRP A 43 22.46 26.23 -36.08
CA TRP A 43 23.30 26.22 -34.89
C TRP A 43 24.73 25.75 -35.19
N ALA A 44 24.90 24.72 -36.03
CA ALA A 44 26.22 24.24 -36.46
C ALA A 44 27.04 25.31 -37.22
N GLN A 45 26.38 26.20 -37.97
CA GLN A 45 27.04 27.31 -38.69
C GLN A 45 27.29 28.54 -37.81
N GLN A 46 26.53 28.70 -36.72
CA GLN A 46 26.72 29.77 -35.75
C GLN A 46 27.80 29.44 -34.71
N VAL A 47 28.33 28.21 -34.69
CA VAL A 47 29.47 27.86 -33.83
C VAL A 47 30.69 28.65 -34.30
N PRO A 48 31.14 29.68 -33.56
CA PRO A 48 32.44 30.30 -33.84
C PRO A 48 33.50 29.20 -33.69
N GLU A 49 34.58 29.28 -34.45
CA GLU A 49 35.73 28.37 -34.38
C GLU A 49 35.99 28.00 -32.90
N GLN A 50 35.59 26.77 -32.52
CA GLN A 50 35.36 26.43 -31.10
C GLN A 50 36.64 26.71 -30.32
N GLN A 51 36.57 27.58 -29.32
CA GLN A 51 37.69 27.66 -28.38
C GLN A 51 37.76 26.31 -27.67
N PRO A 52 38.87 25.57 -27.83
CA PRO A 52 38.99 24.26 -27.21
C PRO A 52 38.85 24.41 -25.70
N ILE A 53 37.97 23.62 -25.11
CA ILE A 53 37.86 23.56 -23.65
C ILE A 53 39.05 22.79 -23.13
N ASP A 54 39.97 23.51 -22.50
CA ASP A 54 41.13 22.91 -21.85
C ASP A 54 40.77 22.43 -20.44
N LEU A 55 40.56 21.12 -20.31
CA LEU A 55 40.39 20.44 -19.03
C LEU A 55 41.71 19.91 -18.45
N SER A 56 42.87 20.29 -19.01
CA SER A 56 44.18 19.78 -18.54
C SER A 56 44.51 20.18 -17.10
N SER A 57 43.95 21.29 -16.62
CA SER A 57 44.08 21.75 -15.23
C SER A 57 43.14 21.05 -14.25
N TRP A 58 42.21 20.22 -14.74
CA TRP A 58 41.23 19.52 -13.92
C TRP A 58 41.81 18.18 -13.43
N THR A 59 41.71 17.95 -12.12
CA THR A 59 42.11 16.68 -11.52
C THR A 59 40.98 15.67 -11.58
N TRP A 60 41.24 14.55 -12.26
CA TRP A 60 40.32 13.41 -12.36
C TRP A 60 40.62 12.42 -11.24
N SER A 61 39.59 12.06 -10.47
CA SER A 61 39.67 11.02 -9.44
C SER A 61 38.55 10.00 -9.66
N GLY A 62 38.93 8.74 -9.89
CA GLY A 62 38.00 7.62 -9.91
C GLY A 62 37.75 7.13 -8.49
N HIS A 63 36.47 7.01 -8.10
CA HIS A 63 36.09 6.37 -6.85
C HIS A 63 35.30 5.11 -7.13
N TYR A 64 35.90 3.97 -6.77
CA TYR A 64 35.21 2.69 -6.75
C TYR A 64 34.43 2.57 -5.45
N TYR A 65 33.10 2.52 -5.53
CA TYR A 65 32.25 2.39 -4.34
C TYR A 65 31.59 1.02 -4.32
N GLU A 66 32.19 0.10 -3.58
CA GLU A 66 31.60 -1.22 -3.32
C GLU A 66 30.55 -1.09 -2.21
N ARG A 67 29.28 -0.89 -2.57
CA ARG A 67 28.19 -0.94 -1.58
C ARG A 67 27.94 -2.40 -1.17
N SER A 68 28.46 -2.78 -0.01
CA SER A 68 28.11 -4.05 0.63
C SER A 68 26.75 -4.00 1.33
N PHE A 69 26.12 -5.18 1.34
CA PHE A 69 24.84 -5.56 1.96
C PHE A 69 23.54 -5.09 1.27
N LEU A 70 22.88 -6.09 0.67
CA LEU A 70 21.48 -6.17 0.22
C LEU A 70 21.12 -5.73 -1.21
N ARG A 71 21.99 -5.03 -1.95
CA ARG A 71 21.75 -4.75 -3.39
C ARG A 71 23.06 -4.79 -4.15
N HIS A 72 23.32 -5.87 -4.90
CA HIS A 72 24.44 -5.97 -5.85
C HIS A 72 24.28 -4.91 -6.96
N ARG A 73 24.63 -3.65 -6.70
CA ARG A 73 24.78 -2.62 -7.72
C ARG A 73 26.17 -2.04 -7.55
N TYR A 74 27.10 -2.51 -8.37
CA TYR A 74 28.38 -1.83 -8.57
C TYR A 74 28.09 -0.50 -9.24
N ARG A 75 28.54 0.59 -8.62
CA ARG A 75 28.42 1.94 -9.15
C ARG A 75 29.80 2.58 -9.06
N ASP A 76 30.33 2.90 -10.22
CA ASP A 76 31.60 3.58 -10.33
C ASP A 76 31.33 5.04 -10.68
N TYR A 77 32.09 5.91 -10.02
CA TYR A 77 31.99 7.33 -10.18
C TYR A 77 33.34 7.82 -10.69
N LEU A 78 33.32 8.54 -11.81
CA LEU A 78 34.44 9.36 -12.22
C LEU A 78 34.13 10.81 -11.84
N TYR A 79 34.96 11.36 -10.98
CA TYR A 79 34.87 12.74 -10.54
C TYR A 79 35.97 13.55 -11.22
N ALA A 80 35.63 14.75 -11.69
CA ALA A 80 36.60 15.79 -11.97
C ALA A 80 36.21 17.09 -11.31
N GLY A 81 37.16 17.68 -10.61
CA GLY A 81 37.05 19.01 -10.05
C GLY A 81 38.27 19.82 -10.45
N SER A 82 38.06 21.10 -10.75
CA SER A 82 39.15 22.05 -10.88
C SER A 82 39.53 22.58 -9.50
N THR A 83 40.83 22.63 -9.21
CA THR A 83 41.35 23.24 -7.97
C THR A 83 41.79 24.69 -8.17
N GLN A 84 41.79 25.20 -9.41
CA GLN A 84 42.42 26.48 -9.73
C GLN A 84 41.43 27.55 -10.20
N SER A 85 40.46 27.24 -11.08
CA SER A 85 39.40 28.16 -11.53
C SER A 85 38.16 27.40 -12.04
N PRO A 86 36.93 27.91 -11.84
CA PRO A 86 35.74 27.36 -12.47
C PRO A 86 35.82 27.45 -14.00
N LEU A 87 35.26 26.47 -14.69
CA LEU A 87 35.11 26.46 -16.14
C LEU A 87 33.89 27.32 -16.51
N VAL A 88 34.11 28.43 -17.20
CA VAL A 88 33.04 29.29 -17.67
C VAL A 88 32.48 28.73 -18.98
N ILE A 89 31.23 28.29 -18.94
CA ILE A 89 30.50 27.79 -20.11
C ILE A 89 29.59 28.87 -20.67
N THR A 90 29.75 29.19 -21.94
CA THR A 90 28.89 30.10 -22.69
C THR A 90 28.11 29.31 -23.74
N SER A 91 27.16 29.97 -24.41
CA SER A 91 26.49 29.40 -25.59
C SER A 91 27.47 28.98 -26.69
N GLU A 92 28.65 29.60 -26.75
CA GLU A 92 29.66 29.36 -27.78
C GLU A 92 30.49 28.08 -27.54
N ASN A 93 30.67 27.65 -26.29
CA ASN A 93 31.55 26.52 -25.94
C ASN A 93 30.83 25.31 -25.31
N VAL A 94 29.52 25.41 -25.02
CA VAL A 94 28.74 24.33 -24.41
C VAL A 94 28.78 23.01 -25.20
N HIS A 95 28.87 23.10 -26.54
CA HIS A 95 29.02 21.93 -27.41
C HIS A 95 30.36 21.22 -27.21
N ALA A 96 31.46 21.98 -27.16
CA ALA A 96 32.79 21.44 -26.89
C ALA A 96 32.85 20.76 -25.51
N LEU A 97 32.11 21.27 -24.51
CA LEU A 97 32.00 20.60 -23.21
C LEU A 97 31.30 19.24 -23.33
N CYS A 98 30.18 19.18 -24.05
CA CYS A 98 29.42 17.95 -24.22
C CYS A 98 30.26 16.89 -24.94
N GLU A 99 30.94 17.27 -26.02
CA GLU A 99 31.87 16.40 -26.74
C GLU A 99 33.00 15.91 -25.85
N LYS A 100 33.58 16.80 -25.02
CA LYS A 100 34.68 16.41 -24.13
C LYS A 100 34.21 15.48 -23.01
N VAL A 101 33.02 15.72 -22.45
CA VAL A 101 32.40 14.83 -21.46
C VAL A 101 32.08 13.46 -22.06
N ASP A 102 31.65 13.41 -23.32
CA ASP A 102 31.43 12.15 -24.05
C ASP A 102 32.75 11.40 -24.31
N GLU A 103 33.81 12.11 -24.74
CA GLU A 103 35.15 11.56 -24.95
C GLU A 103 35.71 10.96 -23.65
N ILE A 104 35.68 11.72 -22.55
CA ILE A 104 36.13 11.24 -21.24
C ILE A 104 35.24 10.08 -20.75
N GLY A 105 33.94 10.17 -21.01
CA GLY A 105 32.96 9.11 -20.82
C GLY A 105 33.38 7.80 -21.48
N ALA A 106 33.91 7.86 -22.69
CA ALA A 106 34.36 6.71 -23.47
C ALA A 106 35.74 6.19 -23.05
N ASP A 107 36.69 7.08 -22.75
CA ASP A 107 38.09 6.72 -22.47
C ASP A 107 38.30 6.12 -21.07
N HIS A 108 37.44 6.44 -20.10
CA HIS A 108 37.56 5.98 -18.71
C HIS A 108 36.69 4.75 -18.38
N ILE A 109 36.26 3.99 -19.40
CA ILE A 109 35.51 2.75 -19.21
C ILE A 109 36.46 1.67 -18.64
N PRO A 110 36.29 1.21 -17.38
CA PRO A 110 37.26 0.29 -16.77
C PRO A 110 37.32 -1.09 -17.44
N GLU A 111 36.22 -1.52 -18.08
CA GLU A 111 36.07 -2.80 -18.79
C GLU A 111 34.92 -2.68 -19.83
N GLU A 112 34.90 -3.50 -20.90
CA GLU A 112 33.89 -3.50 -22.00
C GLU A 112 32.40 -3.53 -21.57
N THR A 113 32.12 -3.76 -20.29
CA THR A 113 30.77 -3.83 -19.73
C THR A 113 30.29 -2.54 -19.09
N TRP A 114 31.08 -1.47 -18.99
CA TRP A 114 30.63 -0.23 -18.33
C TRP A 114 30.20 0.84 -19.32
N TYR A 115 29.19 1.63 -18.97
CA TYR A 115 28.79 2.81 -19.75
C TYR A 115 28.37 3.98 -18.85
N ALA A 116 28.71 5.20 -19.26
CA ALA A 116 28.27 6.42 -18.62
C ALA A 116 26.76 6.62 -18.87
N TYR A 117 26.00 6.92 -17.81
CA TYR A 117 24.54 7.08 -17.94
C TYR A 117 24.01 8.41 -17.41
N GLU A 118 24.78 9.10 -16.57
CA GLU A 118 24.37 10.33 -15.89
C GLU A 118 25.58 11.22 -15.66
N VAL A 119 25.41 12.52 -15.89
CA VAL A 119 26.38 13.57 -15.63
C VAL A 119 25.77 14.54 -14.63
N THR A 120 26.54 14.88 -13.60
CA THR A 120 26.24 15.96 -12.67
C THR A 120 27.26 17.08 -12.87
N LEU A 121 26.78 18.27 -13.19
CA LEU A 121 27.60 19.50 -13.19
C LEU A 121 27.30 20.28 -11.92
N VAL A 122 28.33 20.68 -11.18
CA VAL A 122 28.22 21.63 -10.08
C VAL A 122 28.53 23.01 -10.63
N THR A 123 27.60 23.93 -10.45
CA THR A 123 27.64 25.27 -11.01
C THR A 123 27.60 26.33 -9.90
N SER A 124 27.85 27.59 -10.24
CA SER A 124 27.64 28.73 -9.32
C SER A 124 26.19 28.83 -8.79
N HIS A 125 25.22 28.24 -9.49
CA HIS A 125 23.79 28.27 -9.18
C HIS A 125 23.23 26.93 -8.64
N GLY A 126 24.08 25.94 -8.39
CA GLY A 126 23.67 24.65 -7.81
C GLY A 126 24.15 23.44 -8.62
N HIS A 127 23.28 22.47 -8.88
CA HIS A 127 23.63 21.23 -9.57
C HIS A 127 22.72 20.96 -10.77
N ILE A 128 23.32 20.64 -11.91
CA ILE A 128 22.62 20.18 -13.11
C ILE A 128 22.83 18.68 -13.22
N ASN A 129 21.75 17.89 -13.14
CA ASN A 129 21.78 16.46 -13.40
C ASN A 129 21.15 16.16 -14.76
N ALA A 130 21.88 15.50 -15.65
CA ALA A 130 21.38 15.12 -16.96
C ALA A 130 21.84 13.71 -17.32
N SER A 131 21.04 13.00 -18.12
CA SER A 131 21.57 11.87 -18.89
C SER A 131 22.58 12.40 -19.90
N LEU A 132 23.62 11.62 -20.21
CA LEU A 132 24.68 11.99 -21.16
C LEU A 132 24.12 12.60 -22.47
N GLY A 133 23.15 11.93 -23.10
CA GLY A 133 22.48 12.39 -24.34
C GLY A 133 21.51 13.57 -24.19
N ASN A 134 21.41 14.19 -23.01
CA ASN A 134 20.54 15.35 -22.75
C ASN A 134 21.30 16.47 -22.00
N LEU A 135 22.63 16.42 -21.97
CA LEU A 135 23.45 17.38 -21.22
C LEU A 135 23.29 18.81 -21.76
N LEU A 136 23.34 18.97 -23.09
CA LEU A 136 23.18 20.26 -23.77
C LEU A 136 21.87 20.95 -23.39
N GLY A 137 20.73 20.25 -23.55
CA GLY A 137 19.41 20.79 -23.22
C GLY A 137 19.27 21.14 -21.73
N ALA A 138 19.94 20.40 -20.84
CA ALA A 138 19.94 20.71 -19.41
C ALA A 138 20.75 21.97 -19.09
N ILE A 139 21.87 22.22 -19.78
CA ILE A 139 22.68 23.43 -19.61
C ILE A 139 21.93 24.65 -20.14
N ILE A 140 21.43 24.60 -21.37
CA ILE A 140 20.68 25.72 -22.01
C ILE A 140 19.49 26.14 -21.14
N LYS A 141 18.71 25.17 -20.66
CA LYS A 141 17.57 25.46 -19.80
C LYS A 141 17.98 26.17 -18.51
N ASN A 142 19.14 25.85 -17.94
CA ASN A 142 19.63 26.51 -16.74
C ASN A 142 20.12 27.93 -17.04
N THR A 143 20.88 28.15 -18.11
CA THR A 143 21.34 29.51 -18.50
C THR A 143 20.15 30.44 -18.78
N GLU A 144 19.11 29.95 -19.44
CA GLU A 144 17.86 30.70 -19.65
C GLU A 144 17.13 31.02 -18.34
N THR A 145 17.11 30.08 -17.39
CA THR A 145 16.41 30.25 -16.10
C THR A 145 17.04 31.35 -15.25
N TYR A 146 18.36 31.50 -15.31
CA TYR A 146 19.10 32.48 -14.53
C TYR A 146 19.40 33.78 -15.29
N ASN A 147 19.06 33.84 -16.58
CA ASN A 147 19.30 34.98 -17.47
C ASN A 147 20.79 35.40 -17.50
N ASP A 148 21.66 34.39 -17.42
CA ASP A 148 23.11 34.55 -17.48
C ASP A 148 23.63 34.16 -18.86
N ASP A 149 24.55 34.97 -19.40
CA ASP A 149 25.26 34.67 -20.65
C ASP A 149 26.31 33.56 -20.47
N SER A 150 26.59 33.16 -19.22
CA SER A 150 27.59 32.15 -18.90
C SER A 150 27.29 31.38 -17.60
N LEU A 151 27.81 30.16 -17.50
CA LEU A 151 27.64 29.26 -16.38
C LEU A 151 29.01 28.80 -15.88
N GLU A 152 29.35 29.14 -14.63
CA GLU A 152 30.58 28.68 -14.00
C GLU A 152 30.41 27.25 -13.49
N ILE A 153 31.17 26.30 -14.03
CA ILE A 153 31.21 24.90 -13.59
C ILE A 153 32.46 24.66 -12.74
N THR A 154 32.26 24.25 -11.50
CA THR A 154 33.36 23.96 -10.56
C THR A 154 33.70 22.47 -10.50
N GLN A 155 32.74 21.61 -10.85
CA GLN A 155 32.90 20.15 -10.80
C GLN A 155 32.01 19.45 -11.83
N ILE A 156 32.55 18.37 -12.41
CA ILE A 156 31.86 17.45 -13.31
C ILE A 156 31.93 16.05 -12.69
N THR A 157 30.81 15.35 -12.63
CA THR A 157 30.75 13.97 -12.13
C THR A 157 30.05 13.10 -13.16
N ILE A 158 30.77 12.13 -13.70
CA ILE A 158 30.26 11.16 -14.67
C ILE A 158 30.01 9.84 -13.93
N ARG A 159 28.78 9.34 -13.99
CA ARG A 159 28.38 8.08 -13.34
C ARG A 159 28.35 6.95 -14.35
N TYR A 160 29.03 5.87 -14.00
CA TYR A 160 29.11 4.66 -14.80
C TYR A 160 28.25 3.55 -14.19
N THR A 161 27.75 2.66 -15.03
CA THR A 161 27.07 1.44 -14.58
C THR A 161 27.55 0.23 -15.38
N CYS A 162 27.85 -0.87 -14.67
CA CYS A 162 28.22 -2.14 -15.27
C CYS A 162 27.00 -2.85 -15.86
N HIS A 163 27.19 -3.40 -17.06
CA HIS A 163 26.28 -4.25 -17.79
C HIS A 163 26.48 -5.72 -17.39
N ASP A 164 26.53 -6.03 -16.09
CA ASP A 164 26.40 -7.42 -15.68
C ASP A 164 24.95 -7.86 -15.94
N ASN A 165 24.75 -8.49 -17.10
CA ASN A 165 23.47 -9.00 -17.55
C ASN A 165 22.88 -10.01 -16.55
N ARG A 166 23.70 -10.67 -15.71
CA ARG A 166 23.24 -11.58 -14.66
C ARG A 166 22.53 -10.81 -13.54
N ILE A 167 23.08 -9.67 -13.16
CA ILE A 167 22.53 -8.81 -12.11
C ILE A 167 21.34 -8.00 -12.63
N ARG A 168 21.34 -7.51 -13.89
CA ARG A 168 20.17 -6.81 -14.44
C ARG A 168 18.97 -7.71 -14.71
N ALA A 169 19.18 -8.95 -15.16
CA ALA A 169 18.09 -9.91 -15.30
C ALA A 169 17.45 -10.23 -13.95
N THR A 170 18.28 -10.44 -12.92
CA THR A 170 17.80 -10.68 -11.55
C THR A 170 17.26 -9.42 -10.87
N SER A 171 17.79 -8.22 -11.16
CA SER A 171 17.42 -6.97 -10.48
C SER A 171 16.32 -6.15 -11.17
N GLN A 172 16.06 -6.32 -12.47
CA GLN A 172 14.82 -5.85 -13.10
C GLN A 172 13.62 -6.72 -12.71
N LEU A 173 13.86 -7.95 -12.26
CA LEU A 173 12.89 -8.72 -11.47
C LEU A 173 12.75 -8.17 -10.02
N HIS A 174 13.77 -7.52 -9.46
CA HIS A 174 13.71 -6.88 -8.13
C HIS A 174 13.21 -5.42 -8.10
N ALA A 175 13.08 -4.73 -9.24
CA ALA A 175 12.81 -3.29 -9.28
C ALA A 175 11.32 -2.90 -9.42
N GLY A 176 10.41 -3.85 -9.18
CA GLY A 176 9.04 -3.57 -8.80
C GLY A 176 8.86 -3.92 -7.33
N SER A 177 8.90 -2.94 -6.45
CA SER A 177 8.80 -3.13 -5.00
C SER A 177 7.54 -3.93 -4.63
N GLY A 178 7.71 -5.22 -4.30
CA GLY A 178 6.68 -6.17 -3.87
C GLY A 178 6.35 -7.32 -4.83
N GLU A 179 7.20 -7.65 -5.80
CA GLU A 179 6.82 -8.45 -6.98
C GLU A 179 7.71 -9.72 -7.10
N GLY A 180 7.11 -10.87 -7.47
CA GLY A 180 7.88 -11.99 -8.03
C GLY A 180 8.27 -13.17 -7.11
N ILE A 181 7.64 -13.37 -5.95
CA ILE A 181 7.96 -14.53 -5.09
C ILE A 181 7.09 -15.73 -5.49
N PRO A 182 7.67 -16.86 -5.95
CA PRO A 182 6.92 -18.08 -6.18
C PRO A 182 6.19 -18.53 -4.90
N ILE A 183 4.89 -18.78 -4.99
CA ILE A 183 4.08 -19.23 -3.85
C ILE A 183 3.92 -20.74 -3.94
N HIS A 184 4.29 -21.47 -2.89
CA HIS A 184 4.04 -22.91 -2.82
C HIS A 184 2.54 -23.16 -2.62
N ALA A 185 1.95 -23.94 -3.51
CA ALA A 185 0.51 -24.14 -3.61
C ALA A 185 0.03 -25.50 -3.05
N GLY A 186 0.96 -26.32 -2.55
CA GLY A 186 0.68 -27.68 -2.08
C GLY A 186 0.97 -28.72 -3.18
N ASN A 187 1.21 -29.98 -2.78
CA ASN A 187 1.41 -31.11 -3.69
C ASN A 187 2.44 -30.83 -4.81
N GLY A 188 3.55 -30.16 -4.49
CA GLY A 188 4.60 -29.83 -5.45
C GLY A 188 4.27 -28.71 -6.44
N PHE A 189 3.08 -28.09 -6.39
CA PHE A 189 2.74 -26.98 -7.28
C PHE A 189 3.23 -25.63 -6.77
N TRP A 190 3.59 -24.77 -7.71
CA TRP A 190 4.09 -23.41 -7.48
C TRP A 190 3.34 -22.41 -8.34
N LEU A 191 3.01 -21.27 -7.75
CA LEU A 191 2.40 -20.13 -8.42
C LEU A 191 3.47 -19.10 -8.70
N LEU A 192 3.74 -18.85 -9.98
CA LEU A 192 4.71 -17.87 -10.43
C LEU A 192 3.97 -16.56 -10.72
N ASP A 193 4.10 -15.60 -9.80
CA ASP A 193 3.68 -14.21 -10.01
C ASP A 193 4.84 -13.46 -10.67
N LEU A 194 4.58 -12.67 -11.70
CA LEU A 194 5.65 -11.91 -12.36
C LEU A 194 5.48 -10.39 -12.25
N PHE A 195 4.28 -9.77 -12.25
CA PHE A 195 4.14 -8.29 -12.24
C PHE A 195 2.76 -7.75 -11.80
N LYS A 196 2.66 -6.43 -11.53
CA LYS A 196 1.44 -5.73 -11.07
C LYS A 196 0.39 -5.37 -12.14
N SER A 197 0.69 -5.43 -13.44
CA SER A 197 -0.28 -5.04 -14.47
C SER A 197 -1.00 -6.27 -15.04
N LYS A 198 -2.35 -6.32 -14.93
CA LYS A 198 -3.20 -7.40 -15.46
C LYS A 198 -2.83 -7.80 -16.89
N SER A 199 -2.43 -6.84 -17.71
CA SER A 199 -2.02 -7.04 -19.10
C SER A 199 -0.57 -7.53 -19.31
N LEU A 200 0.36 -7.27 -18.40
CA LEU A 200 1.73 -7.77 -18.50
C LEU A 200 1.85 -9.20 -17.94
N CYS A 201 1.02 -9.59 -16.97
CA CYS A 201 1.03 -10.94 -16.41
C CYS A 201 0.75 -12.00 -17.48
N ILE A 202 -0.25 -11.80 -18.33
CA ILE A 202 -0.65 -12.77 -19.36
C ILE A 202 0.49 -13.06 -20.34
N ILE A 203 1.13 -12.00 -20.87
CA ILE A 203 2.24 -12.12 -21.83
C ILE A 203 3.43 -12.82 -21.19
N ASN A 204 3.77 -12.44 -19.96
CA ASN A 204 4.92 -12.99 -19.28
C ASN A 204 4.68 -14.46 -18.91
N CYS A 205 3.50 -14.83 -18.41
CA CYS A 205 3.17 -16.22 -18.09
C CYS A 205 3.21 -17.11 -19.34
N TYR A 206 2.68 -16.63 -20.48
CA TYR A 206 2.76 -17.33 -21.77
C TYR A 206 4.22 -17.53 -22.23
N LEU A 207 5.04 -16.47 -22.22
CA LEU A 207 6.43 -16.56 -22.64
C LEU A 207 7.24 -17.48 -21.73
N LEU A 208 7.00 -17.37 -20.43
CA LEU A 208 7.64 -18.22 -19.43
C LEU A 208 7.29 -19.68 -19.73
N TRP A 209 6.00 -20.02 -19.85
CA TRP A 209 5.54 -21.38 -20.21
C TRP A 209 6.14 -21.88 -21.53
N ARG A 210 6.12 -21.04 -22.57
CA ARG A 210 6.67 -21.39 -23.88
C ARG A 210 8.15 -21.73 -23.80
N TRP A 211 8.91 -20.95 -23.03
CA TRP A 211 10.33 -21.19 -22.85
C TRP A 211 10.61 -22.37 -21.90
N TYR A 212 9.78 -22.55 -20.87
CA TYR A 212 9.81 -23.70 -19.96
C TYR A 212 9.65 -25.04 -20.69
N LYS A 213 8.84 -25.06 -21.76
CA LYS A 213 8.63 -26.27 -22.58
C LYS A 213 9.92 -26.77 -23.23
N ASP A 214 10.79 -25.85 -23.66
CA ASP A 214 11.92 -26.14 -24.52
C ASP A 214 13.29 -25.91 -23.84
N SER A 215 13.35 -25.32 -22.65
CA SER A 215 14.60 -24.90 -21.99
C SER A 215 14.50 -24.81 -20.47
N ARG A 216 15.65 -24.90 -19.76
CA ARG A 216 15.67 -24.76 -18.29
C ARG A 216 15.49 -23.29 -17.91
N VAL A 217 14.77 -23.05 -16.82
CA VAL A 217 14.58 -21.74 -16.16
C VAL A 217 15.87 -20.96 -16.00
N ASP A 218 16.92 -21.64 -15.55
CA ASP A 218 18.20 -21.00 -15.34
C ASP A 218 18.89 -20.62 -16.65
N ASP A 219 18.68 -21.38 -17.73
CA ASP A 219 19.25 -21.05 -19.05
C ASP A 219 18.52 -19.85 -19.66
N ILE A 220 17.20 -19.80 -19.46
CA ILE A 220 16.34 -18.64 -19.76
C ILE A 220 16.87 -17.39 -19.05
N PHE A 221 17.17 -17.51 -17.75
CA PHE A 221 17.60 -16.37 -16.93
C PHE A 221 19.08 -16.01 -17.07
N LYS A 222 19.97 -16.98 -17.35
CA LYS A 222 21.43 -16.76 -17.44
C LYS A 222 21.85 -16.26 -18.83
N ASN A 223 21.25 -16.78 -19.91
CA ASN A 223 21.74 -16.55 -21.27
C ASN A 223 20.71 -15.87 -22.19
N CYS A 224 19.41 -16.00 -21.89
CA CYS A 224 18.37 -15.63 -22.83
C CYS A 224 17.46 -14.48 -22.34
N TYR A 225 17.71 -13.86 -21.19
CA TYR A 225 16.84 -12.80 -20.63
C TYR A 225 16.65 -11.60 -21.58
N LYS A 226 17.71 -11.17 -22.27
CA LYS A 226 17.60 -10.11 -23.30
C LYS A 226 16.65 -10.51 -24.43
N GLN A 227 16.69 -11.77 -24.85
CA GLN A 227 15.79 -12.31 -25.86
C GLN A 227 14.36 -12.45 -25.31
N PHE A 228 14.18 -12.86 -24.06
CA PHE A 228 12.88 -12.88 -23.37
C PHE A 228 12.24 -11.50 -23.35
N CYS A 229 12.99 -10.46 -22.96
CA CYS A 229 12.50 -9.08 -22.97
C CYS A 229 12.15 -8.59 -24.38
N ARG A 230 12.96 -8.93 -25.40
CA ARG A 230 12.67 -8.60 -26.79
C ARG A 230 11.36 -9.25 -27.25
N GLU A 231 11.19 -10.54 -27.03
CA GLU A 231 9.96 -11.27 -27.38
C GLU A 231 8.74 -10.73 -26.63
N ARG A 232 8.88 -10.42 -25.33
CA ARG A 232 7.83 -9.75 -24.53
C ARG A 232 7.41 -8.43 -25.14
N ASP A 233 8.37 -7.58 -25.47
CA ASP A 233 8.09 -6.25 -26.00
C ASP A 233 7.51 -6.33 -27.43
N GLU A 234 7.91 -7.33 -28.22
CA GLU A 234 7.29 -7.63 -29.52
C GLU A 234 5.83 -8.08 -29.38
N ILE A 235 5.53 -9.02 -28.49
CA ILE A 235 4.14 -9.45 -28.21
C ILE A 235 3.34 -8.26 -27.71
N ARG A 236 3.88 -7.48 -26.77
CA ARG A 236 3.21 -6.28 -26.22
C ARG A 236 2.88 -5.26 -27.30
N LYS A 237 3.76 -5.05 -28.28
CA LYS A 237 3.48 -4.18 -29.44
C LYS A 237 2.35 -4.72 -30.31
N LYS A 238 2.31 -6.05 -30.51
CA LYS A 238 1.36 -6.74 -31.39
C LYS A 238 -0.04 -6.90 -30.79
N VAL A 239 -0.20 -6.83 -29.46
CA VAL A 239 -1.51 -7.02 -28.78
C VAL A 239 -1.97 -5.76 -28.02
N ARG A 240 -1.62 -4.55 -28.50
CA ARG A 240 -1.96 -3.26 -27.85
C ARG A 240 -3.48 -3.06 -27.64
N GLY A 241 -3.88 -2.65 -26.44
CA GLY A 241 -5.25 -2.26 -26.05
C GLY A 241 -5.34 -1.95 -24.55
N LYS A 242 -6.37 -1.20 -24.11
CA LYS A 242 -6.55 -0.83 -22.67
C LYS A 242 -6.74 -2.06 -21.75
N SER A 243 -7.20 -3.19 -22.29
CA SER A 243 -7.25 -4.49 -21.60
C SER A 243 -6.80 -5.63 -22.53
N LEU A 244 -5.72 -6.31 -22.14
CA LEU A 244 -5.27 -7.56 -22.75
C LEU A 244 -5.97 -8.71 -22.03
N SER A 245 -6.60 -9.62 -22.76
CA SER A 245 -7.19 -10.86 -22.24
C SER A 245 -6.43 -12.09 -22.79
N ILE A 246 -6.62 -13.26 -22.19
CA ILE A 246 -6.00 -14.52 -22.67
C ILE A 246 -6.52 -14.82 -24.09
N GLU A 247 -7.80 -14.58 -24.37
CA GLU A 247 -8.42 -14.83 -25.68
C GLU A 247 -7.74 -13.99 -26.77
N LYS A 248 -7.46 -12.71 -26.49
CA LYS A 248 -6.74 -11.84 -27.44
C LYS A 248 -5.30 -12.30 -27.67
N LEU A 249 -4.63 -12.78 -26.62
CA LEU A 249 -3.29 -13.35 -26.76
C LEU A 249 -3.35 -14.64 -27.61
N ASN A 250 -4.31 -15.52 -27.34
CA ASN A 250 -4.50 -16.79 -28.04
C ASN A 250 -4.88 -16.60 -29.52
N GLN A 251 -5.72 -15.62 -29.83
CA GLN A 251 -6.05 -15.24 -31.22
C GLN A 251 -4.80 -14.86 -32.02
N LYS A 252 -3.79 -14.26 -31.39
CA LYS A 252 -2.55 -13.83 -32.03
C LYS A 252 -1.45 -14.90 -31.99
N TYR A 253 -1.43 -15.69 -30.91
CA TYR A 253 -0.47 -16.74 -30.63
C TYR A 253 -1.22 -17.98 -30.14
N PRO A 254 -1.76 -18.80 -31.05
CA PRO A 254 -2.54 -19.98 -30.69
C PRO A 254 -1.73 -20.94 -29.81
N HIS A 255 -2.25 -21.25 -28.62
CA HIS A 255 -1.70 -22.23 -27.69
C HIS A 255 -2.81 -22.82 -26.83
N ASP A 256 -2.64 -24.06 -26.40
CA ASP A 256 -3.54 -24.66 -25.43
C ASP A 256 -3.29 -24.03 -24.06
N TYR A 257 -4.37 -23.59 -23.43
CA TYR A 257 -4.33 -23.02 -22.08
C TYR A 257 -5.49 -23.53 -21.23
N THR A 258 -5.30 -23.48 -19.92
CA THR A 258 -6.34 -23.80 -18.93
C THR A 258 -6.35 -22.73 -17.88
N ILE A 259 -7.54 -22.24 -17.52
CA ILE A 259 -7.73 -21.31 -16.40
C ILE A 259 -8.32 -22.09 -15.25
N LEU A 260 -7.60 -22.09 -14.14
CA LEU A 260 -8.00 -22.68 -12.87
C LEU A 260 -8.45 -21.60 -11.90
N PHE A 261 -9.37 -21.97 -11.03
CA PHE A 261 -9.76 -21.22 -9.83
C PHE A 261 -9.32 -21.94 -8.55
N ASP A 262 -8.96 -23.23 -8.66
CA ASP A 262 -8.42 -24.07 -7.61
C ASP A 262 -7.45 -25.11 -8.22
N ILE A 263 -6.43 -25.50 -7.45
CA ILE A 263 -5.33 -26.39 -7.84
C ILE A 263 -5.63 -27.83 -7.40
N GLY A 264 -6.63 -28.06 -6.54
CA GLY A 264 -6.88 -29.34 -5.88
C GLY A 264 -7.14 -30.56 -6.79
N LYS A 265 -7.39 -30.35 -8.10
CA LYS A 265 -7.60 -31.43 -9.08
C LYS A 265 -6.49 -31.55 -10.14
N LEU A 266 -5.49 -30.68 -10.09
CA LEU A 266 -4.43 -30.61 -11.09
C LEU A 266 -3.45 -31.78 -10.91
N GLN A 267 -3.20 -32.52 -11.97
CA GLN A 267 -2.10 -33.49 -12.00
C GLN A 267 -0.82 -32.79 -12.47
N PRO A 268 0.37 -33.23 -12.03
CA PRO A 268 1.63 -32.60 -12.44
C PRO A 268 1.73 -32.42 -13.96
N GLU A 269 1.37 -33.46 -14.72
CA GLU A 269 1.49 -33.54 -16.19
C GLU A 269 0.67 -32.48 -16.92
N ASP A 270 -0.40 -31.98 -16.29
CA ASP A 270 -1.26 -30.93 -16.85
C ASP A 270 -0.51 -29.61 -17.05
N THR A 271 0.48 -29.33 -16.20
CA THR A 271 1.29 -28.09 -16.26
C THR A 271 2.40 -28.13 -17.30
N LEU A 272 2.68 -29.30 -17.88
CA LEU A 272 3.68 -29.46 -18.95
C LEU A 272 3.09 -29.18 -20.34
N ASN A 273 1.94 -29.78 -20.61
CA ASN A 273 1.38 -29.83 -21.96
C ASN A 273 0.55 -28.58 -22.28
N THR A 274 0.06 -27.90 -21.24
CA THR A 274 -0.91 -26.82 -21.34
C THR A 274 -0.45 -25.64 -20.52
N CYS A 275 -0.62 -24.41 -21.03
CA CYS A 275 -0.33 -23.23 -20.24
C CYS A 275 -1.41 -23.06 -19.15
N THR A 276 -1.10 -23.45 -17.92
CA THR A 276 -2.06 -23.44 -16.82
C THR A 276 -1.99 -22.14 -16.03
N TYR A 277 -3.03 -21.33 -16.12
CA TYR A 277 -3.18 -20.10 -15.35
C TYR A 277 -4.05 -20.34 -14.12
N LEU A 278 -3.69 -19.84 -12.95
CA LEU A 278 -4.58 -19.77 -11.78
C LEU A 278 -5.02 -18.32 -11.58
N TYR A 279 -6.33 -18.08 -11.51
CA TYR A 279 -6.87 -16.78 -11.13
C TYR A 279 -7.18 -16.77 -9.63
N LYS A 280 -6.49 -15.91 -8.87
CA LYS A 280 -6.69 -15.78 -7.42
C LYS A 280 -6.51 -14.33 -6.98
N ASN A 281 -7.43 -13.83 -6.15
CA ASN A 281 -7.38 -12.47 -5.58
C ASN A 281 -7.26 -11.34 -6.62
N GLY A 282 -7.85 -11.48 -7.81
CA GLY A 282 -7.75 -10.47 -8.87
C GLY A 282 -6.43 -10.49 -9.67
N HIS A 283 -5.57 -11.46 -9.40
CA HIS A 283 -4.29 -11.70 -10.06
C HIS A 283 -4.30 -13.05 -10.79
N MET A 284 -3.46 -13.16 -11.82
CA MET A 284 -3.31 -14.39 -12.60
C MET A 284 -1.88 -14.90 -12.49
N PHE A 285 -1.75 -16.15 -12.07
CA PHE A 285 -0.47 -16.82 -11.81
C PHE A 285 -0.24 -17.90 -12.86
N LEU A 286 1.01 -18.15 -13.25
CA LEU A 286 1.34 -19.38 -13.95
C LEU A 286 1.51 -20.50 -12.91
N VAL A 287 0.84 -21.63 -13.12
CA VAL A 287 0.97 -22.82 -12.28
C VAL A 287 2.03 -23.75 -12.88
N ALA A 288 3.02 -24.13 -12.09
CA ALA A 288 4.06 -25.09 -12.48
C ALA A 288 4.28 -26.11 -11.36
N HIS A 289 4.43 -27.39 -11.70
CA HIS A 289 4.78 -28.42 -10.71
C HIS A 289 6.31 -28.59 -10.59
N GLU A 290 6.80 -28.82 -9.36
CA GLU A 290 8.23 -28.86 -9.04
C GLU A 290 8.99 -29.98 -9.74
N ASN A 291 8.34 -31.10 -10.06
CA ASN A 291 8.93 -32.17 -10.89
C ASN A 291 9.41 -31.68 -12.27
N TYR A 292 8.87 -30.55 -12.73
CA TYR A 292 9.22 -29.92 -14.00
C TYR A 292 10.07 -28.66 -13.80
N ILE A 293 10.40 -28.33 -12.55
CA ILE A 293 11.34 -27.29 -12.16
C ILE A 293 12.63 -27.99 -11.70
N LYS A 294 13.55 -28.18 -12.65
CA LYS A 294 14.78 -28.98 -12.45
C LYS A 294 15.74 -28.46 -11.38
N ASP A 295 15.60 -27.22 -10.90
CA ASP A 295 16.37 -26.70 -9.76
C ASP A 295 15.47 -25.82 -8.87
N MET A 296 15.07 -26.39 -7.74
CA MET A 296 14.23 -25.73 -6.74
C MET A 296 15.02 -24.86 -5.75
N SER A 297 16.36 -24.93 -5.76
CA SER A 297 17.19 -24.25 -4.76
C SER A 297 17.07 -22.74 -4.86
N CYS A 298 17.00 -22.19 -6.08
CA CYS A 298 16.84 -20.76 -6.32
C CYS A 298 15.45 -20.24 -5.89
N ILE A 299 14.41 -21.07 -6.03
CA ILE A 299 13.04 -20.75 -5.62
C ILE A 299 12.87 -20.86 -4.10
N ARG A 300 13.33 -21.96 -3.49
CA ARG A 300 13.21 -22.24 -2.05
C ARG A 300 14.03 -21.30 -1.17
N THR A 301 15.17 -20.81 -1.67
CA THR A 301 15.99 -19.83 -0.94
C THR A 301 15.34 -18.45 -0.95
N LYS A 302 14.56 -18.11 -1.99
CA LYS A 302 13.90 -16.81 -2.16
C LYS A 302 12.49 -16.75 -1.55
N SER A 303 11.78 -17.88 -1.43
CA SER A 303 10.47 -17.94 -0.76
C SER A 303 10.55 -17.72 0.77
N LYS A 304 11.73 -17.91 1.38
CA LYS A 304 11.97 -17.63 2.80
C LYS A 304 12.21 -16.15 3.13
N GLN A 305 12.33 -15.28 2.13
CA GLN A 305 12.48 -13.83 2.32
C GLN A 305 11.16 -13.11 2.03
N THR A 306 10.20 -13.21 2.94
CA THR A 306 8.98 -12.39 2.91
C THR A 306 9.32 -10.94 3.28
N PHE A 307 9.68 -10.13 2.28
CA PHE A 307 9.72 -8.68 2.43
C PHE A 307 8.29 -8.12 2.35
N VAL A 308 7.81 -7.58 3.47
CA VAL A 308 6.57 -6.79 3.58
C VAL A 308 6.71 -5.53 2.72
N SER A 309 6.15 -5.54 1.50
CA SER A 309 6.13 -4.37 0.64
C SER A 309 4.93 -3.47 0.95
N LYS A 310 5.19 -2.22 1.34
CA LYS A 310 4.20 -1.15 1.53
C LYS A 310 3.34 -0.93 0.27
N ILE A 311 2.05 -1.27 0.38
CA ILE A 311 0.98 -0.76 -0.49
C ILE A 311 0.78 0.73 -0.16
N ARG A 312 0.72 1.61 -1.17
CA ARG A 312 0.40 3.03 -0.99
C ARG A 312 -1.11 3.23 -0.87
N PRO A 313 -1.66 3.84 0.19
CA PRO A 313 -3.03 4.34 0.15
C PRO A 313 -3.09 5.71 -0.50
N LYS A 314 -4.07 5.86 -1.39
CA LYS A 314 -4.45 7.09 -2.09
C LYS A 314 -4.93 8.17 -1.11
N LYS A 315 -4.92 9.42 -1.59
CA LYS A 315 -5.39 10.65 -0.92
C LYS A 315 -6.63 10.39 -0.05
N VAL A 316 -6.55 10.72 1.24
CA VAL A 316 -7.67 10.60 2.18
C VAL A 316 -8.52 11.88 2.10
N PRO A 317 -9.84 11.76 1.84
CA PRO A 317 -10.75 12.89 1.78
C PRO A 317 -11.04 13.48 3.18
N LYS A 318 -11.47 14.74 3.20
CA LYS A 318 -11.93 15.45 4.41
C LYS A 318 -13.11 14.67 5.05
N PHE A 319 -12.98 14.23 6.29
CA PHE A 319 -14.06 13.57 7.02
C PHE A 319 -14.88 14.56 7.85
N THR A 320 -16.12 14.77 7.43
CA THR A 320 -17.29 14.88 8.31
C THR A 320 -17.88 13.47 8.37
N THR A 321 -17.62 12.65 9.39
CA THR A 321 -18.10 11.26 9.38
C THR A 321 -19.62 11.24 9.64
N GLU A 322 -20.39 11.29 8.56
CA GLU A 322 -21.78 10.85 8.55
C GLU A 322 -21.81 9.36 8.92
N ILE A 323 -22.15 9.05 10.17
CA ILE A 323 -22.29 7.67 10.63
C ILE A 323 -23.70 7.22 10.23
N ASN A 324 -23.76 6.34 9.23
CA ASN A 324 -25.02 5.73 8.81
C ASN A 324 -25.17 4.37 9.49
N VAL A 325 -26.37 4.09 9.98
CA VAL A 325 -26.66 2.86 10.73
C VAL A 325 -27.98 2.26 10.27
N MET A 326 -28.17 0.97 10.50
CA MET A 326 -29.43 0.26 10.27
C MET A 326 -29.65 -0.82 11.31
N ASP A 327 -30.89 -1.27 11.42
CA ASP A 327 -31.33 -2.34 12.31
C ASP A 327 -32.59 -3.02 11.75
N ILE A 328 -32.62 -4.36 11.71
CA ILE A 328 -33.73 -5.16 11.15
C ILE A 328 -34.50 -5.85 12.28
N GLU A 329 -35.82 -5.71 12.25
CA GLU A 329 -36.72 -6.54 13.06
C GLU A 329 -37.40 -7.59 12.18
N SER A 330 -37.43 -8.83 12.68
CA SER A 330 -38.05 -9.95 11.98
C SER A 330 -39.10 -10.64 12.82
N TYR A 331 -40.12 -11.17 12.15
CA TYR A 331 -41.04 -12.14 12.72
C TYR A 331 -40.42 -13.53 12.67
N ARG A 332 -40.54 -14.27 13.76
CA ARG A 332 -40.02 -15.63 13.89
C ARG A 332 -41.16 -16.63 13.74
N ASP A 333 -41.17 -17.36 12.63
CA ASP A 333 -42.11 -18.46 12.40
C ASP A 333 -41.47 -19.80 12.75
N LEU A 334 -42.27 -20.73 13.27
CA LEU A 334 -41.85 -22.11 13.50
C LEU A 334 -42.36 -22.98 12.35
N SER A 335 -41.47 -23.32 11.42
CA SER A 335 -41.76 -24.16 10.26
C SER A 335 -40.86 -25.39 10.31
N GLU A 336 -41.45 -26.60 10.25
CA GLU A 336 -40.71 -27.87 10.15
C GLU A 336 -39.60 -28.03 11.21
N ASP A 337 -39.91 -27.75 12.49
CA ASP A 337 -38.98 -27.78 13.64
C ASP A 337 -37.77 -26.82 13.53
N LYS A 338 -37.82 -25.84 12.61
CA LYS A 338 -36.82 -24.79 12.46
C LYS A 338 -37.46 -23.42 12.58
N TYR A 339 -36.71 -22.51 13.19
CA TYR A 339 -37.12 -21.12 13.26
C TYR A 339 -36.71 -20.40 11.98
N CYS A 340 -37.70 -19.88 11.25
CA CYS A 340 -37.51 -19.04 10.09
C CYS A 340 -37.72 -17.58 10.50
N HIS A 341 -36.81 -16.71 10.07
CA HIS A 341 -36.88 -15.28 10.33
C HIS A 341 -37.34 -14.56 9.06
N THR A 342 -38.50 -13.90 9.14
CA THR A 342 -39.04 -13.07 8.06
C THR A 342 -38.85 -11.60 8.42
N PRO A 343 -37.97 -10.85 7.73
CA PRO A 343 -37.79 -9.43 7.99
C PRO A 343 -39.09 -8.68 7.67
N LEU A 344 -39.59 -7.89 8.61
CA LEU A 344 -40.84 -7.11 8.43
C LEU A 344 -40.65 -5.62 8.66
N MET A 345 -39.51 -5.23 9.24
CA MET A 345 -39.18 -3.84 9.46
C MET A 345 -37.67 -3.64 9.39
N ILE A 346 -37.26 -2.54 8.76
CA ILE A 346 -35.88 -2.05 8.81
C ILE A 346 -35.91 -0.54 9.07
N GLY A 347 -35.17 -0.13 10.09
CA GLY A 347 -34.86 1.27 10.32
C GLY A 347 -33.46 1.59 9.84
N HIS A 348 -33.27 2.81 9.37
CA HIS A 348 -31.94 3.32 9.10
C HIS A 348 -31.82 4.78 9.51
N ILE A 349 -30.62 5.19 9.86
CA ILE A 349 -30.25 6.60 9.95
C ILE A 349 -29.24 6.89 8.85
N TYR A 350 -29.61 7.77 7.94
CA TYR A 350 -28.75 8.28 6.87
C TYR A 350 -28.73 9.80 6.95
N GLN A 351 -27.53 10.41 6.95
CA GLN A 351 -27.37 11.85 7.11
C GLN A 351 -28.16 12.44 8.31
N ASN A 352 -28.12 11.73 9.45
CA ASN A 352 -28.83 12.07 10.69
C ASN A 352 -30.37 12.09 10.61
N LYS A 353 -30.95 11.55 9.54
CA LYS A 353 -32.39 11.37 9.39
C LYS A 353 -32.74 9.91 9.54
N TYR A 354 -33.72 9.62 10.40
CA TYR A 354 -34.26 8.28 10.57
C TYR A 354 -35.41 8.04 9.59
N GLU A 355 -35.35 6.95 8.85
CA GLU A 355 -36.44 6.43 8.02
C GLU A 355 -36.69 4.96 8.39
N CYS A 356 -37.91 4.48 8.18
CA CYS A 356 -38.34 3.13 8.53
C CYS A 356 -39.18 2.55 7.39
N PHE A 357 -38.90 1.31 7.01
CA PHE A 357 -39.60 0.55 5.98
C PHE A 357 -40.27 -0.64 6.64
N LYS A 358 -41.49 -0.97 6.22
CA LYS A 358 -42.32 -2.04 6.81
C LYS A 358 -42.95 -2.91 5.73
N GLY A 359 -43.32 -4.13 6.10
CA GLY A 359 -43.98 -5.09 5.21
C GLY A 359 -43.01 -6.13 4.67
N ASP A 360 -43.53 -7.05 3.84
CA ASP A 360 -42.75 -8.15 3.27
C ASP A 360 -41.61 -7.66 2.36
N ASP A 361 -41.81 -6.51 1.71
CA ASP A 361 -40.83 -5.91 0.81
C ASP A 361 -39.93 -4.88 1.51
N CYS A 362 -39.93 -4.81 2.85
CA CYS A 362 -39.24 -3.74 3.59
C CYS A 362 -37.75 -3.61 3.25
N LEU A 363 -37.05 -4.73 3.05
CA LEU A 363 -35.63 -4.73 2.69
C LEU A 363 -35.40 -4.25 1.26
N SER A 364 -36.21 -4.73 0.32
CA SER A 364 -36.20 -4.31 -1.08
C SER A 364 -36.49 -2.80 -1.20
N ASP A 365 -37.47 -2.28 -0.48
CA ASP A 365 -37.83 -0.87 -0.50
C ASP A 365 -36.77 0.03 0.14
N TYR A 366 -36.19 -0.41 1.26
CA TYR A 366 -35.02 0.24 1.85
C TYR A 366 -33.85 0.32 0.86
N LEU A 367 -33.50 -0.80 0.22
CA LEU A 367 -32.39 -0.87 -0.71
C LEU A 367 -32.63 0.01 -1.95
N LYS A 368 -33.85 0.03 -2.50
CA LYS A 368 -34.23 0.97 -3.58
C LYS A 368 -34.07 2.42 -3.12
N ARG A 369 -34.53 2.76 -1.91
CA ARG A 369 -34.44 4.12 -1.37
C ARG A 369 -33.00 4.57 -1.19
N ILE A 370 -32.16 3.77 -0.54
CA ILE A 370 -30.77 4.17 -0.23
C ILE A 370 -29.94 4.26 -1.51
N THR A 371 -30.09 3.32 -2.43
CA THR A 371 -29.37 3.33 -3.71
C THR A 371 -29.75 4.52 -4.59
N ALA A 372 -31.00 4.99 -4.52
CA ALA A 372 -31.44 6.21 -5.17
C ALA A 372 -30.92 7.51 -4.51
N THR A 373 -30.45 7.43 -3.26
CA THR A 373 -30.10 8.61 -2.45
C THR A 373 -28.60 8.84 -2.34
N ILE A 374 -27.78 7.78 -2.37
CA ILE A 374 -26.34 7.91 -2.21
C ILE A 374 -25.69 8.58 -3.44
N ASP A 375 -24.68 9.41 -3.18
CA ASP A 375 -23.86 10.10 -4.18
C ASP A 375 -22.38 9.72 -4.12
N LYS A 376 -22.02 8.87 -3.14
CA LYS A 376 -20.66 8.38 -2.87
C LYS A 376 -20.71 6.99 -2.25
N ASP A 377 -19.57 6.31 -2.29
CA ASP A 377 -19.35 5.08 -1.55
C ASP A 377 -19.73 5.27 -0.08
N THR A 378 -20.65 4.42 0.40
CA THR A 378 -21.34 4.64 1.68
C THR A 378 -21.21 3.44 2.60
N VAL A 379 -20.83 3.70 3.85
CA VAL A 379 -20.76 2.68 4.92
C VAL A 379 -22.02 2.79 5.77
N ILE A 380 -22.65 1.63 6.02
CA ILE A 380 -23.83 1.46 6.85
C ILE A 380 -23.51 0.42 7.92
N TRP A 381 -23.66 0.78 9.18
CA TRP A 381 -23.34 -0.08 10.30
C TRP A 381 -24.59 -0.76 10.86
N ALA A 382 -24.49 -2.04 11.19
CA ALA A 382 -25.45 -2.73 12.05
C ALA A 382 -24.74 -3.21 13.31
N HIS A 383 -25.49 -3.58 14.34
CA HIS A 383 -24.92 -4.16 15.55
C HIS A 383 -25.25 -5.64 15.65
N ASN A 384 -24.22 -6.49 15.58
CA ASN A 384 -24.32 -7.93 15.41
C ASN A 384 -24.93 -8.35 14.06
N GLY A 385 -24.95 -7.43 13.08
CA GLY A 385 -25.49 -7.70 11.74
C GLY A 385 -24.75 -8.81 11.00
N GLY A 386 -23.49 -9.04 11.37
CA GLY A 386 -22.68 -10.12 10.83
C GLY A 386 -23.19 -11.53 11.10
N ARG A 387 -24.00 -11.71 12.14
CA ARG A 387 -24.63 -13.00 12.48
C ARG A 387 -26.12 -13.03 12.16
N TYR A 388 -26.69 -11.90 11.76
CA TYR A 388 -28.12 -11.72 11.68
C TYR A 388 -28.53 -10.86 10.49
N ASP A 389 -28.53 -9.54 10.64
CA ASP A 389 -29.10 -8.59 9.66
C ASP A 389 -28.58 -8.81 8.23
N PHE A 390 -27.28 -9.06 8.08
CA PHE A 390 -26.67 -9.19 6.75
C PHE A 390 -27.07 -10.49 6.06
N HIS A 391 -27.39 -11.54 6.81
CA HIS A 391 -27.93 -12.78 6.23
C HIS A 391 -29.34 -12.58 5.70
N LEU A 392 -30.17 -11.81 6.43
CA LEU A 392 -31.53 -11.46 5.98
C LEU A 392 -31.50 -10.52 4.77
N LEU A 393 -30.54 -9.60 4.73
CA LEU A 393 -30.40 -8.61 3.66
C LEU A 393 -29.77 -9.16 2.37
N LEU A 394 -29.05 -10.28 2.43
CA LEU A 394 -28.22 -10.77 1.33
C LEU A 394 -29.01 -11.00 0.04
N GLU A 395 -30.22 -11.57 0.12
CA GLU A 395 -31.03 -11.85 -1.07
C GLU A 395 -31.43 -10.57 -1.80
N ASP A 396 -31.97 -9.57 -1.09
CA ASP A 396 -32.35 -8.30 -1.71
C ASP A 396 -31.12 -7.48 -2.14
N ALA A 397 -30.02 -7.58 -1.41
CA ALA A 397 -28.74 -7.02 -1.81
C ALA A 397 -28.25 -7.59 -3.15
N MET A 398 -28.44 -8.89 -3.39
CA MET A 398 -28.12 -9.52 -4.69
C MET A 398 -28.98 -8.94 -5.82
N LYS A 399 -30.27 -8.67 -5.58
CA LYS A 399 -31.20 -8.11 -6.59
C LYS A 399 -30.80 -6.70 -7.07
N ILE A 400 -30.32 -5.85 -6.16
CA ILE A 400 -29.88 -4.49 -6.52
C ILE A 400 -28.41 -4.42 -6.97
N SER A 401 -27.65 -5.49 -6.72
CA SER A 401 -26.25 -5.53 -7.12
C SER A 401 -26.14 -5.60 -8.63
N ASN A 402 -25.19 -4.85 -9.20
CA ASN A 402 -24.72 -5.08 -10.55
C ASN A 402 -23.61 -6.13 -10.55
N SER A 403 -23.86 -7.24 -9.84
CA SER A 403 -22.88 -8.30 -9.67
C SER A 403 -22.58 -8.93 -11.01
N THR A 404 -21.39 -8.64 -11.52
CA THR A 404 -20.81 -9.36 -12.65
C THR A 404 -19.68 -10.24 -12.13
N LEU A 405 -19.17 -11.13 -12.98
CA LEU A 405 -17.96 -11.90 -12.66
C LEU A 405 -16.80 -10.98 -12.21
N ASP A 406 -16.76 -9.74 -12.72
CA ASP A 406 -15.73 -8.74 -12.44
C ASP A 406 -16.04 -7.84 -11.22
N SER A 407 -17.24 -7.93 -10.64
CA SER A 407 -17.67 -7.10 -9.51
C SER A 407 -18.74 -7.81 -8.66
N PRO A 408 -18.42 -8.98 -8.07
CA PRO A 408 -19.37 -9.72 -7.24
C PRO A 408 -19.69 -8.96 -5.95
N ILE A 409 -20.74 -9.38 -5.24
CA ILE A 409 -20.86 -9.06 -3.81
C ILE A 409 -19.67 -9.67 -3.08
N GLU A 410 -18.94 -8.84 -2.34
CA GLU A 410 -17.78 -9.27 -1.55
C GLU A 410 -18.20 -9.42 -0.10
N VAL A 411 -17.98 -10.58 0.50
CA VAL A 411 -18.22 -10.81 1.93
C VAL A 411 -16.89 -11.09 2.60
N LEU A 412 -16.59 -10.35 3.66
CA LEU A 412 -15.51 -10.63 4.58
C LEU A 412 -16.13 -11.29 5.81
N ASP A 413 -15.86 -12.56 6.04
CA ASP A 413 -16.35 -13.30 7.19
C ASP A 413 -15.21 -13.83 8.09
N ILE A 414 -15.53 -14.07 9.36
CA ILE A 414 -14.69 -14.79 10.30
C ILE A 414 -15.56 -15.87 10.93
N HIS A 415 -15.32 -17.13 10.57
CA HIS A 415 -16.08 -18.28 11.08
C HIS A 415 -17.60 -18.15 10.87
N GLY A 416 -18.04 -17.75 9.67
CA GLY A 416 -19.46 -17.62 9.36
C GLY A 416 -20.13 -16.37 9.93
N LYS A 417 -19.36 -15.47 10.57
CA LYS A 417 -19.82 -14.13 10.97
C LYS A 417 -19.33 -13.10 9.95
N TYR A 418 -20.24 -12.43 9.26
CA TYR A 418 -19.89 -11.38 8.30
C TYR A 418 -19.38 -10.13 9.02
N ILE A 419 -18.10 -9.82 8.85
CA ILE A 419 -17.50 -8.56 9.32
C ILE A 419 -17.92 -7.41 8.40
N GLN A 420 -17.96 -7.69 7.09
CA GLN A 420 -18.39 -6.73 6.07
C GLN A 420 -19.05 -7.43 4.89
N MET A 421 -20.09 -6.82 4.33
CA MET A 421 -20.66 -7.15 3.02
C MET A 421 -20.60 -5.92 2.10
N THR A 422 -19.99 -6.07 0.93
CA THR A 422 -19.85 -5.02 -0.09
C THR A 422 -20.77 -5.29 -1.26
N VAL A 423 -21.67 -4.35 -1.56
CA VAL A 423 -22.60 -4.42 -2.69
C VAL A 423 -22.19 -3.41 -3.75
N HIS A 424 -21.94 -3.90 -4.96
CA HIS A 424 -21.59 -3.08 -6.13
C HIS A 424 -22.85 -2.68 -6.88
N LEU A 425 -23.08 -1.38 -7.08
CA LEU A 425 -24.28 -0.87 -7.73
C LEU A 425 -24.07 -0.61 -9.23
N SER A 426 -25.18 -0.55 -9.98
CA SER A 426 -25.17 -0.29 -11.42
C SER A 426 -24.63 1.09 -11.80
N ASN A 427 -24.77 2.07 -10.90
CA ASN A 427 -24.20 3.41 -11.05
C ASN A 427 -22.69 3.49 -10.75
N GLY A 428 -22.04 2.37 -10.42
CA GLY A 428 -20.61 2.28 -10.12
C GLY A 428 -20.22 2.60 -8.67
N LEU A 429 -21.19 2.98 -7.82
CA LEU A 429 -20.97 3.19 -6.38
C LEU A 429 -20.99 1.88 -5.60
N LYS A 430 -20.49 1.93 -4.36
CA LYS A 430 -20.48 0.79 -3.44
C LYS A 430 -21.23 1.09 -2.14
N LEU A 431 -21.97 0.10 -1.67
CA LEU A 431 -22.52 0.04 -0.31
C LEU A 431 -21.70 -0.94 0.53
N TYR A 432 -21.28 -0.51 1.71
CA TYR A 432 -20.56 -1.33 2.68
C TYR A 432 -21.42 -1.52 3.91
N PHE A 433 -21.90 -2.74 4.14
CA PHE A 433 -22.56 -3.13 5.38
C PHE A 433 -21.50 -3.66 6.36
N ARG A 434 -21.38 -3.07 7.55
CA ARG A 434 -20.33 -3.41 8.53
C ARG A 434 -20.90 -3.74 9.89
N ASP A 435 -20.35 -4.78 10.50
CA ASP A 435 -20.75 -5.19 11.84
C ASP A 435 -19.97 -4.44 12.92
N SER A 436 -20.67 -3.63 13.70
CA SER A 436 -20.10 -2.91 14.84
C SER A 436 -19.78 -3.82 16.04
N TYR A 437 -20.35 -5.02 16.13
CA TYR A 437 -20.07 -5.95 17.24
C TYR A 437 -18.60 -6.40 17.24
N SER A 438 -17.96 -6.44 16.08
CA SER A 438 -16.53 -6.73 15.97
C SER A 438 -15.65 -5.61 16.53
N LEU A 439 -16.19 -4.39 16.64
CA LEU A 439 -15.52 -3.25 17.29
C LEU A 439 -15.88 -3.15 18.77
N ILE A 440 -17.13 -3.48 19.13
CA ILE A 440 -17.68 -3.32 20.47
C ILE A 440 -18.44 -4.61 20.82
N PRO A 441 -17.73 -5.66 21.31
CA PRO A 441 -18.27 -7.02 21.45
C PRO A 441 -19.12 -7.18 22.72
N SER A 442 -20.28 -6.52 22.74
CA SER A 442 -21.24 -6.58 23.84
C SER A 442 -22.63 -6.27 23.28
N SER A 443 -23.71 -6.63 23.99
CA SER A 443 -25.06 -6.24 23.56
C SER A 443 -25.23 -4.72 23.57
N LEU A 444 -26.05 -4.21 22.65
CA LEU A 444 -26.32 -2.77 22.54
C LEU A 444 -26.87 -2.18 23.85
N ASP A 445 -27.67 -2.94 24.61
CA ASP A 445 -28.17 -2.55 25.94
C ASP A 445 -27.04 -2.37 26.96
N LYS A 446 -26.15 -3.36 27.04
CA LYS A 446 -25.01 -3.28 27.96
C LYS A 446 -24.08 -2.13 27.58
N ILE A 447 -23.82 -1.95 26.28
CA ILE A 447 -22.98 -0.83 25.80
C ILE A 447 -23.65 0.51 26.16
N ALA A 448 -24.95 0.67 25.96
CA ALA A 448 -25.66 1.89 26.34
C ALA A 448 -25.49 2.23 27.83
N LYS A 449 -25.62 1.21 28.69
CA LYS A 449 -25.41 1.34 30.14
C LYS A 449 -23.97 1.75 30.46
N ASP A 450 -23.00 1.07 29.85
CA ASP A 450 -21.57 1.32 30.08
C ASP A 450 -21.18 2.74 29.64
N PHE A 451 -21.71 3.21 28.50
CA PHE A 451 -21.50 4.56 27.98
C PHE A 451 -22.43 5.62 28.60
N ARG A 452 -23.30 5.23 29.55
CA ARG A 452 -24.28 6.10 30.23
C ARG A 452 -25.20 6.86 29.26
N ILE A 453 -25.52 6.25 28.12
CA ILE A 453 -26.43 6.80 27.13
C ILE A 453 -27.85 6.53 27.61
N LYS A 454 -28.63 7.60 27.83
CA LYS A 454 -30.04 7.49 28.23
C LYS A 454 -30.89 7.06 27.04
N GLY A 455 -31.80 6.10 27.23
CA GLY A 455 -32.94 5.93 26.33
C GLY A 455 -33.14 4.58 25.64
N LYS A 456 -32.58 3.48 26.14
CA LYS A 456 -33.04 2.15 25.69
C LYS A 456 -34.36 1.78 26.40
N LEU A 457 -35.42 1.55 25.64
CA LEU A 457 -36.64 0.92 26.15
C LEU A 457 -36.27 -0.44 26.76
N LYS A 458 -36.73 -0.71 27.99
CA LYS A 458 -36.44 -1.97 28.67
C LYS A 458 -37.23 -3.10 28.03
N GLY A 459 -36.63 -4.29 28.00
CA GLY A 459 -37.28 -5.53 27.54
C GLY A 459 -38.53 -5.94 28.32
N ASP A 460 -38.87 -5.25 29.42
CA ASP A 460 -40.13 -5.48 30.13
C ASP A 460 -41.35 -4.89 29.39
N ASP A 461 -41.15 -3.93 28.47
CA ASP A 461 -42.25 -3.27 27.72
C ASP A 461 -42.35 -3.74 26.25
N ILE A 462 -41.34 -4.45 25.73
CA ILE A 462 -41.26 -4.88 24.31
C ILE A 462 -40.72 -6.31 24.23
N ASP A 463 -41.61 -7.26 23.95
CA ASP A 463 -41.28 -8.66 23.69
C ASP A 463 -41.01 -8.88 22.19
N ILE A 464 -39.79 -8.59 21.76
CA ILE A 464 -39.37 -8.82 20.36
C ILE A 464 -39.20 -10.32 20.05
N VAL A 465 -39.11 -11.18 21.06
CA VAL A 465 -38.88 -12.62 20.86
C VAL A 465 -40.17 -13.31 20.45
N ASN A 466 -41.30 -12.90 21.04
CA ASN A 466 -42.62 -13.47 20.78
C ASN A 466 -43.58 -12.51 20.06
N VAL A 467 -43.05 -11.46 19.42
CA VAL A 467 -43.86 -10.50 18.67
C VAL A 467 -44.61 -11.20 17.53
N THR A 468 -45.91 -10.92 17.41
CA THR A 468 -46.69 -11.39 16.27
C THR A 468 -46.41 -10.55 15.02
N ARG A 469 -46.61 -11.15 13.85
CA ARG A 469 -46.49 -10.44 12.57
C ARG A 469 -47.35 -9.17 12.51
N ASP A 470 -48.59 -9.23 13.01
CA ASP A 470 -49.52 -8.09 13.02
C ASP A 470 -49.02 -6.97 13.93
N GLU A 471 -48.56 -7.31 15.13
CA GLU A 471 -47.98 -6.35 16.07
C GLU A 471 -46.75 -5.64 15.49
N LEU A 472 -45.81 -6.39 14.87
CA LEU A 472 -44.59 -5.80 14.31
C LEU A 472 -44.89 -4.80 13.18
N LEU A 473 -45.94 -5.06 12.39
CA LEU A 473 -46.37 -4.19 11.29
C LEU A 473 -47.17 -2.97 11.78
N ASN A 474 -48.10 -3.18 12.70
CA ASN A 474 -49.13 -2.19 13.02
C ASN A 474 -48.89 -1.41 14.33
N ASP A 475 -48.13 -1.95 15.28
CA ASP A 475 -47.87 -1.27 16.56
C ASP A 475 -46.70 -0.28 16.44
N GLU A 476 -46.96 0.99 16.74
CA GLU A 476 -45.94 2.05 16.71
C GLU A 476 -44.80 1.83 17.72
N LYS A 477 -45.00 1.04 18.78
CA LYS A 477 -43.96 0.82 19.79
C LYS A 477 -42.71 0.17 19.19
N TYR A 478 -42.85 -0.72 18.21
CA TYR A 478 -41.72 -1.35 17.54
C TYR A 478 -40.95 -0.38 16.65
N VAL A 479 -41.64 0.57 16.00
CA VAL A 479 -40.97 1.65 15.25
C VAL A 479 -40.15 2.54 16.20
N LYS A 480 -40.69 2.82 17.39
CA LYS A 480 -39.99 3.61 18.42
C LYS A 480 -38.78 2.84 18.96
N TYR A 481 -38.91 1.53 19.16
CA TYR A 481 -37.83 0.63 19.57
C TYR A 481 -36.68 0.59 18.56
N ASN A 482 -36.97 0.24 17.31
CA ASN A 482 -35.98 0.15 16.25
C ASN A 482 -35.29 1.51 15.98
N LYS A 483 -36.03 2.62 16.06
CA LYS A 483 -35.47 3.98 16.02
C LYS A 483 -34.48 4.25 17.15
N GLN A 484 -34.77 3.76 18.36
CA GLN A 484 -33.87 3.93 19.49
C GLN A 484 -32.61 3.10 19.30
N ASP A 485 -32.70 1.85 18.87
CA ASP A 485 -31.53 1.00 18.64
C ASP A 485 -30.62 1.57 17.54
N CYS A 486 -31.19 2.07 16.44
CA CYS A 486 -30.44 2.85 15.44
C CYS A 486 -29.73 4.08 16.06
N LYS A 487 -30.48 4.95 16.77
CA LYS A 487 -29.89 6.16 17.37
C LYS A 487 -28.80 5.85 18.38
N LEU A 488 -29.02 4.82 19.20
CA LEU A 488 -28.10 4.37 20.21
C LEU A 488 -26.81 3.86 19.57
N LEU A 489 -26.91 3.03 18.54
CA LEU A 489 -25.75 2.59 17.77
C LEU A 489 -25.00 3.76 17.13
N GLN A 490 -25.71 4.73 16.55
CA GLN A 490 -25.09 5.91 15.96
C GLN A 490 -24.28 6.71 16.99
N GLN A 491 -24.84 6.93 18.20
CA GLN A 491 -24.17 7.61 19.30
C GLN A 491 -22.98 6.82 19.84
N ILE A 492 -23.13 5.52 20.03
CA ILE A 492 -22.07 4.62 20.47
C ILE A 492 -20.90 4.66 19.48
N LEU A 493 -21.17 4.52 18.18
CA LEU A 493 -20.13 4.59 17.15
C LEU A 493 -19.47 5.95 17.13
N ALA A 494 -20.24 7.03 17.23
CA ALA A 494 -19.68 8.38 17.36
C ALA A 494 -18.68 8.42 18.52
N MET A 495 -19.07 7.97 19.71
CA MET A 495 -18.22 7.90 20.92
C MET A 495 -17.01 6.98 20.78
N ALA A 496 -17.18 5.79 20.21
CA ALA A 496 -16.11 4.80 20.04
C ALA A 496 -15.00 5.28 19.09
N PHE A 497 -15.35 6.09 18.08
CA PHE A 497 -14.37 6.69 17.17
C PHE A 497 -13.62 7.90 17.77
N PHE A 498 -13.98 8.41 18.97
CA PHE A 498 -13.32 9.59 19.59
C PHE A 498 -12.00 9.30 20.33
N GLY A 499 -11.54 8.05 20.44
CA GLY A 499 -10.45 7.70 21.36
C GLY A 499 -9.06 8.30 21.09
N TYR A 500 -8.65 8.55 19.84
CA TYR A 500 -7.31 9.09 19.56
C TYR A 500 -7.30 9.98 18.33
N ASN A 501 -7.04 11.28 18.52
CA ASN A 501 -6.71 12.14 17.40
C ASN A 501 -5.38 11.66 16.80
N LYS A 502 -5.44 10.83 15.76
CA LYS A 502 -4.25 10.33 15.06
C LYS A 502 -3.55 11.39 14.21
N TYR A 503 -4.12 12.59 14.15
CA TYR A 503 -3.65 13.68 13.33
C TYR A 503 -2.90 14.72 14.18
N ASN A 504 -1.86 15.31 13.58
CA ASN A 504 -1.12 16.45 14.14
C ASN A 504 -0.52 16.19 15.55
N ARG A 505 0.09 15.02 15.74
CA ARG A 505 0.71 14.60 17.00
C ARG A 505 2.21 14.88 16.99
N HIS A 506 2.72 15.29 18.14
CA HIS A 506 4.15 15.32 18.37
C HIS A 506 4.70 13.91 18.40
N VAL A 507 5.63 13.61 17.51
CA VAL A 507 6.38 12.37 17.48
C VAL A 507 7.86 12.69 17.45
N THR A 508 8.63 11.87 18.15
CA THR A 508 10.08 11.96 18.14
C THR A 508 10.61 10.96 17.12
N LYS A 509 11.44 11.42 16.21
CA LYS A 509 12.08 10.62 15.17
C LYS A 509 13.57 10.88 15.17
N VAL A 510 14.35 9.84 14.93
CA VAL A 510 15.79 9.96 14.73
C VAL A 510 16.08 9.91 13.24
N TYR A 511 16.81 10.90 12.75
CA TYR A 511 17.27 10.97 11.36
C TYR A 511 18.79 10.91 11.36
N GLY A 512 19.40 10.37 10.30
CA GLY A 512 20.84 10.55 10.09
C GLY A 512 21.15 12.00 9.71
N LYS A 513 22.36 12.49 10.03
CA LYS A 513 22.80 13.88 9.81
C LYS A 513 22.69 14.35 8.37
N HIS A 514 22.83 13.44 7.41
CA HIS A 514 22.62 13.70 5.98
C HIS A 514 21.20 14.17 5.62
N MET A 515 20.23 14.04 6.53
CA MET A 515 18.86 14.53 6.37
C MET A 515 18.65 15.91 7.00
N ILE A 516 19.69 16.59 7.49
CA ILE A 516 19.58 17.87 8.22
C ILE A 516 18.80 18.93 7.44
N GLU A 517 19.02 19.04 6.13
CA GLU A 517 18.31 20.02 5.31
C GLU A 517 16.82 19.70 5.18
N HIS A 518 16.47 18.40 5.13
CA HIS A 518 15.06 17.97 5.20
C HIS A 518 14.44 18.33 6.56
N VAL A 519 15.19 18.18 7.65
CA VAL A 519 14.75 18.50 9.00
C VAL A 519 14.58 20.02 9.18
N LYS A 520 15.53 20.83 8.71
CA LYS A 520 15.42 22.30 8.70
C LYS A 520 14.22 22.78 7.89
N CYS A 521 13.88 22.10 6.79
CA CYS A 521 12.65 22.40 6.04
C CYS A 521 11.37 22.10 6.85
N LEU A 522 11.38 21.09 7.71
CA LEU A 522 10.26 20.80 8.62
C LEU A 522 10.18 21.83 9.75
N GLU A 523 11.31 22.26 10.29
CA GLU A 523 11.40 23.33 11.31
C GLU A 523 10.93 24.69 10.78
N TYR A 524 11.37 25.09 9.58
CA TYR A 524 10.97 26.36 8.94
C TYR A 524 9.45 26.47 8.73
N ASN A 525 8.77 25.34 8.51
CA ASN A 525 7.32 25.29 8.38
C ASN A 525 6.58 25.21 9.73
N ALA A 526 7.28 25.42 10.85
CA ALA A 526 6.79 25.27 12.22
C ALA A 526 6.20 23.87 12.52
N LYS A 527 6.68 22.84 11.81
CA LYS A 527 6.21 21.46 11.93
C LYS A 527 7.14 20.57 12.74
N ALA A 528 8.36 21.01 13.04
CA ALA A 528 9.28 20.27 13.88
C ALA A 528 10.20 21.19 14.68
N SER A 529 10.78 20.68 15.75
CA SER A 529 12.03 21.17 16.32
C SER A 529 13.02 20.02 16.37
N PHE A 530 14.32 20.29 16.45
CA PHE A 530 15.30 19.20 16.48
C PHE A 530 16.56 19.52 17.28
N HIS A 531 17.28 18.45 17.64
CA HIS A 531 18.60 18.48 18.25
C HIS A 531 19.53 17.54 17.50
N GLU A 532 20.71 18.03 17.14
CA GLU A 532 21.75 17.23 16.50
C GLU A 532 22.58 16.49 17.55
N TYR A 533 22.89 15.22 17.28
CA TYR A 533 23.73 14.35 18.10
C TYR A 533 24.70 13.61 17.18
N ASP A 534 25.97 14.03 17.15
CA ASP A 534 27.01 13.43 16.30
C ASP A 534 26.57 13.22 14.85
N ASP A 535 26.25 11.97 14.47
CA ASP A 535 25.81 11.56 13.12
C ASP A 535 24.29 11.42 12.97
N GLU A 536 23.53 11.78 14.00
CA GLU A 536 22.09 11.69 14.08
C GLU A 536 21.45 13.02 14.47
N ILE A 537 20.14 13.11 14.24
CA ILE A 537 19.32 14.28 14.53
C ILE A 537 18.03 13.77 15.14
N LEU A 538 17.79 14.14 16.38
CA LEU A 538 16.56 13.87 17.10
C LEU A 538 15.55 14.98 16.78
N VAL A 539 14.47 14.64 16.11
CA VAL A 539 13.48 15.57 15.57
C VAL A 539 12.13 15.34 16.23
N TYR A 540 11.59 16.37 16.84
CA TYR A 540 10.25 16.43 17.41
C TYR A 540 9.29 17.04 16.39
N GLU A 541 8.67 16.21 15.56
CA GLU A 541 7.76 16.67 14.50
C GLU A 541 6.28 16.53 14.89
N LYS A 542 5.41 17.41 14.37
CA LYS A 542 3.96 17.24 14.36
C LYS A 542 3.53 16.48 13.11
N THR A 543 3.15 15.23 13.25
CA THR A 543 2.74 14.37 12.12
C THR A 543 1.52 13.52 12.44
N ASN A 544 0.97 12.87 11.41
CA ASN A 544 -0.11 11.91 11.58
C ASN A 544 0.47 10.52 11.89
N VAL A 545 -0.01 9.88 12.95
CA VAL A 545 0.43 8.54 13.34
C VAL A 545 -0.53 7.53 12.74
N LEU A 546 -0.03 6.61 11.92
CA LEU A 546 -0.81 5.48 11.41
C LEU A 546 -0.91 4.44 12.52
N LEU A 547 -1.99 4.53 13.29
CA LEU A 547 -2.39 3.50 14.24
C LEU A 547 -3.66 2.85 13.69
N GLU A 548 -3.51 1.71 13.01
CA GLU A 548 -4.64 0.92 12.52
C GLU A 548 -5.20 0.00 13.64
N ASP A 549 -4.39 -0.28 14.67
CA ASP A 549 -4.68 -1.28 15.70
C ASP A 549 -4.80 -0.71 17.12
N VAL A 550 -4.87 0.62 17.28
CA VAL A 550 -4.94 1.24 18.61
C VAL A 550 -6.33 1.81 18.87
N ASN A 551 -7.12 1.07 19.65
CA ASN A 551 -8.38 1.55 20.18
C ASN A 551 -8.16 2.20 21.55
N VAL A 552 -7.91 3.50 21.56
CA VAL A 552 -7.60 4.22 22.80
C VAL A 552 -8.78 4.27 23.77
N ALA A 553 -10.02 4.18 23.29
CA ALA A 553 -11.18 4.05 24.18
C ALA A 553 -11.13 2.72 24.94
N VAL A 554 -10.85 1.61 24.25
CA VAL A 554 -10.66 0.30 24.86
C VAL A 554 -9.42 0.29 25.78
N ALA A 555 -8.29 0.83 25.34
CA ALA A 555 -7.09 0.93 26.17
C ALA A 555 -7.33 1.77 27.45
N SER A 556 -8.05 2.89 27.34
CA SER A 556 -8.41 3.75 28.48
C SER A 556 -9.37 3.04 29.43
N ALA A 557 -10.35 2.29 28.90
CA ALA A 557 -11.28 1.51 29.69
C ALA A 557 -10.56 0.38 30.45
N ILE A 558 -9.69 -0.38 29.78
CA ILE A 558 -8.86 -1.44 30.39
C ILE A 558 -7.97 -0.84 31.50
N THR A 559 -7.27 0.26 31.20
CA THR A 559 -6.38 0.95 32.16
C THR A 559 -7.16 1.46 33.37
N SER A 560 -8.33 2.07 33.16
CA SER A 560 -9.17 2.57 34.25
C SER A 560 -9.72 1.43 35.11
N TYR A 561 -10.11 0.33 34.48
CA TYR A 561 -10.58 -0.86 35.19
C TYR A 561 -9.46 -1.50 36.03
N GLY A 562 -8.23 -1.60 35.48
CA GLY A 562 -7.03 -2.03 36.20
C GLY A 562 -6.79 -1.19 37.46
N ARG A 563 -6.84 0.15 37.34
CA ARG A 563 -6.68 1.07 38.49
C ARG A 563 -7.74 0.88 39.57
N ILE A 564 -9.00 0.68 39.18
CA ILE A 564 -10.09 0.39 40.15
C ILE A 564 -9.79 -0.92 40.89
N HIS A 565 -9.28 -1.94 40.20
CA HIS A 565 -8.91 -3.20 40.81
C HIS A 565 -7.72 -3.08 41.76
N LEU A 566 -6.66 -2.37 41.36
CA LEU A 566 -5.52 -2.09 42.22
C LEU A 566 -5.91 -1.26 43.44
N HIS A 567 -6.82 -0.30 43.29
CA HIS A 567 -7.32 0.47 44.43
C HIS A 567 -8.05 -0.40 45.47
N LYS A 568 -8.80 -1.43 45.03
CA LYS A 568 -9.39 -2.41 45.98
C LYS A 568 -8.30 -3.17 46.74
N LEU A 569 -7.20 -3.49 46.08
CA LEU A 569 -6.06 -4.18 46.68
C LEU A 569 -5.32 -3.29 47.68
N MET A 570 -5.11 -2.01 47.35
CA MET A 570 -4.56 -1.02 48.29
C MET A 570 -5.41 -0.94 49.57
N ASN A 571 -6.73 -0.81 49.43
CA ASN A 571 -7.64 -0.78 50.57
C ASN A 571 -7.56 -2.06 51.40
N ALA A 572 -7.38 -3.21 50.75
CA ALA A 572 -7.24 -4.48 51.46
C ALA A 572 -5.90 -4.59 52.20
N VAL A 573 -4.80 -4.08 51.63
CA VAL A 573 -3.51 -3.97 52.34
C VAL A 573 -3.67 -3.12 53.60
N GLU A 574 -4.26 -1.92 53.47
CA GLU A 574 -4.48 -1.01 54.60
C GLU A 574 -5.39 -1.62 55.67
N GLN A 575 -6.46 -2.32 55.28
CA GLN A 575 -7.37 -3.03 56.19
C GLN A 575 -6.69 -4.17 56.96
N ASN A 576 -5.59 -4.72 56.43
CA ASN A 576 -4.78 -5.73 57.10
C ASN A 576 -3.56 -5.12 57.80
N ASN A 577 -3.60 -3.82 58.12
CA ASN A 577 -2.54 -3.06 58.78
C ASN A 577 -1.21 -3.06 58.01
N GLY A 578 -1.26 -3.23 56.69
CA GLY A 578 -0.11 -3.10 55.81
C GLY A 578 0.09 -1.68 55.29
N THR A 579 1.28 -1.45 54.77
CA THR A 579 1.67 -0.19 54.14
C THR A 579 1.84 -0.39 52.64
N VAL A 580 1.15 0.42 51.84
CA VAL A 580 1.39 0.49 50.40
C VAL A 580 2.54 1.45 50.12
N TYR A 581 3.64 0.93 49.57
CA TYR A 581 4.82 1.75 49.21
C TYR A 581 4.74 2.30 47.79
N TYR A 582 4.14 1.55 46.86
CA TYR A 582 4.07 1.94 45.44
C TYR A 582 2.93 1.24 44.72
N VAL A 583 2.34 1.92 43.72
CA VAL A 583 1.32 1.39 42.82
C VAL A 583 1.50 1.98 41.42
N ASP A 584 1.50 1.15 40.38
CA ASP A 584 1.37 1.55 38.98
C ASP A 584 0.09 0.97 38.34
N THR A 585 0.04 0.82 37.02
CA THR A 585 -1.11 0.38 36.24
C THR A 585 -1.40 -1.11 36.43
N ASP A 586 -0.39 -1.90 36.76
CA ASP A 586 -0.45 -3.36 36.92
C ASP A 586 0.46 -3.91 38.03
N SER A 587 1.06 -3.05 38.87
CA SER A 587 1.96 -3.45 39.96
C SER A 587 1.65 -2.76 41.30
N LEU A 588 2.00 -3.44 42.40
CA LEU A 588 1.85 -3.00 43.78
C LEU A 588 3.09 -3.44 44.59
N ILE A 589 3.62 -2.55 45.42
CA ILE A 589 4.64 -2.88 46.43
C ILE A 589 4.06 -2.60 47.82
N THR A 590 4.17 -3.58 48.72
CA THR A 590 3.63 -3.56 50.09
C THR A 590 4.54 -4.34 51.05
N ASP A 591 4.42 -4.12 52.36
CA ASP A 591 5.08 -4.91 53.42
C ASP A 591 4.33 -6.21 53.76
N LEU A 592 3.15 -6.41 53.20
CA LEU A 592 2.38 -7.63 53.40
C LEU A 592 2.70 -8.68 52.35
N LYS A 593 2.81 -9.93 52.81
CA LYS A 593 2.75 -11.11 51.93
C LYS A 593 1.30 -11.38 51.56
N LEU A 594 0.90 -10.92 50.38
CA LEU A 594 -0.50 -10.94 49.93
C LEU A 594 -1.07 -12.36 49.85
N GLU A 595 -0.23 -13.34 49.53
CA GLU A 595 -0.57 -14.77 49.48
C GLU A 595 -0.90 -15.37 50.85
N GLU A 596 -0.42 -14.76 51.95
CA GLU A 596 -0.73 -15.18 53.31
C GLU A 596 -2.08 -14.61 53.80
N ILE A 597 -2.69 -13.68 53.07
CA ILE A 597 -3.99 -13.08 53.40
C ILE A 597 -5.09 -13.88 52.71
N PRO A 598 -5.92 -14.66 53.43
CA PRO A 598 -6.87 -15.59 52.81
C PRO A 598 -7.89 -14.91 51.89
N SER A 599 -8.30 -13.67 52.20
CA SER A 599 -9.23 -12.91 51.37
C SER A 599 -8.61 -12.43 50.06
N LEU A 600 -7.28 -12.38 49.94
CA LEU A 600 -6.55 -11.89 48.76
C LEU A 600 -5.86 -12.98 47.96
N GLN A 601 -5.77 -14.21 48.48
CA GLN A 601 -5.10 -15.33 47.82
C GLN A 601 -5.60 -15.58 46.38
N HIS A 602 -6.90 -15.37 46.12
CA HIS A 602 -7.48 -15.53 44.77
C HIS A 602 -6.97 -14.49 43.75
N LEU A 603 -6.39 -13.39 44.21
CA LEU A 603 -5.82 -12.33 43.38
C LEU A 603 -4.34 -12.56 43.07
N ILE A 604 -3.71 -13.59 43.63
CA ILE A 604 -2.29 -13.90 43.43
C ILE A 604 -2.15 -15.16 42.55
N GLY A 605 -1.27 -15.11 41.55
CA GLY A 605 -0.98 -16.22 40.63
C GLY A 605 -0.71 -15.80 39.18
N ASP A 606 -0.58 -16.78 38.29
CA ASP A 606 -0.18 -16.58 36.88
C ASP A 606 -1.35 -16.41 35.91
N LYS A 607 -2.60 -16.38 36.41
CA LYS A 607 -3.77 -16.23 35.53
C LYS A 607 -4.03 -14.76 35.22
N LEU A 608 -4.68 -14.52 34.09
CA LEU A 608 -5.09 -13.18 33.68
C LEU A 608 -5.93 -12.49 34.80
N GLY A 609 -5.51 -11.30 35.21
CA GLY A 609 -6.14 -10.52 36.28
C GLY A 609 -5.63 -10.82 37.69
N GLN A 610 -4.67 -11.73 37.84
CA GLN A 610 -3.94 -11.96 39.09
C GLN A 610 -2.60 -11.22 39.09
N LEU A 611 -2.08 -10.92 40.28
CA LEU A 611 -0.73 -10.43 40.49
C LEU A 611 0.21 -11.61 40.70
N LYS A 612 1.32 -11.61 39.97
CA LYS A 612 2.45 -12.50 40.21
C LYS A 612 3.52 -11.74 40.98
N SER A 613 4.25 -12.42 41.86
CA SER A 613 5.49 -11.86 42.39
C SER A 613 6.51 -11.80 41.25
N GLU A 614 7.12 -10.64 41.01
CA GLU A 614 8.26 -10.51 40.11
C GLU A 614 9.61 -10.64 40.84
N LEU A 615 9.57 -10.78 42.17
CA LEU A 615 10.73 -11.06 42.99
C LEU A 615 10.94 -12.57 43.10
N ASP A 616 12.19 -13.01 43.13
CA ASP A 616 12.53 -14.37 43.53
C ASP A 616 11.99 -14.65 44.95
N PRO A 617 11.63 -15.90 45.30
CA PRO A 617 10.99 -16.22 46.58
C PRO A 617 11.77 -15.77 47.82
N ASP A 618 13.10 -15.62 47.69
CA ASP A 618 14.01 -15.22 48.75
C ASP A 618 14.36 -13.72 48.72
N ASP A 619 13.92 -12.98 47.70
CA ASP A 619 14.22 -11.56 47.52
C ASP A 619 13.22 -10.67 48.25
N VAL A 620 13.75 -9.73 49.03
CA VAL A 620 12.98 -8.69 49.73
C VAL A 620 13.55 -7.32 49.43
N ILE A 621 12.68 -6.37 49.11
CA ILE A 621 13.06 -4.98 48.90
C ILE A 621 13.38 -4.35 50.27
N ALA A 622 14.65 -4.42 50.68
CA ALA A 622 15.10 -3.92 51.99
C ALA A 622 15.06 -2.38 52.12
N LYS A 623 15.14 -1.66 50.99
CA LYS A 623 15.05 -0.20 50.94
C LYS A 623 14.59 0.24 49.55
N ALA A 624 13.42 0.86 49.48
CA ALA A 624 12.99 1.56 48.28
C ALA A 624 13.49 3.01 48.32
N VAL A 625 14.13 3.47 47.25
CA VAL A 625 14.50 4.88 47.06
C VAL A 625 13.57 5.41 45.98
N PHE A 626 12.44 5.97 46.40
CA PHE A 626 11.51 6.65 45.51
C PHE A 626 11.85 8.13 45.40
#